data_AF-A0A4U9TMQ0-F1
#
_entry.id   AF-A0A4U9TMQ0-F1
#
_cell.length_a   1.000
_cell.length_b   1.000
_cell.length_c   1.000
_cell.angle_alpha   90.00
_cell.angle_beta   90.00
_cell.angle_gamma   90.00
#
_symmetry.space_group_name_H-M   'P 1'
#
loop_
_entity.id
_entity.type
_entity.pdbx_description
1 polymer ?
#
loop_
_entity_poly.entity_id
_entity_poly.type
_entity_poly.pdbx_seq_one_letter_code
_entity_poly.pdbx_strand_id
1 'polypeptide(L)'
;MRFSGTESSALPGLLALDGSSGATGIAIGLETPSAQPLPLNQASDKLLLQAGSTNIALKAYVQGEPDALRNQRIERGPFSAVATFNLEYE
;
A
#
# COMPACT_ATOMS: atom_id res chain seq x y z
N MET A 1 -13.28 4.13 -5.19
CA MET A 1 -11.93 4.06 -5.78
C MET A 1 -11.25 2.79 -5.29
N ARG A 2 -10.20 2.32 -5.93
CA ARG A 2 -9.50 1.09 -5.53
C ARG A 2 -8.02 1.17 -5.85
N PHE A 3 -7.18 0.79 -4.90
CA PHE A 3 -5.77 0.51 -5.18
C PHE A 3 -5.61 -0.99 -5.46
N SER A 4 -4.92 -1.32 -6.54
CA SER A 4 -4.60 -2.69 -6.92
C SER A 4 -3.10 -2.87 -7.12
N GLY A 5 -2.60 -4.08 -6.86
CA GLY A 5 -1.18 -4.38 -6.98
C GLY A 5 -0.87 -5.76 -6.40
N THR A 6 0.41 -6.12 -6.40
CA THR A 6 0.88 -7.36 -5.78
C THR A 6 0.76 -7.23 -4.26
N GLU A 7 -0.14 -8.01 -3.67
CA GLU A 7 -0.37 -8.00 -2.23
C GLU A 7 0.70 -8.81 -1.49
N SER A 8 1.11 -8.34 -0.31
CA SER A 8 2.01 -9.06 0.57
C SER A 8 1.32 -10.28 1.18
N SER A 9 1.93 -11.45 1.04
CA SER A 9 1.45 -12.68 1.67
C SER A 9 1.63 -12.67 3.19
N ALA A 10 2.65 -11.98 3.69
CA ALA A 10 2.94 -11.85 5.12
C ALA A 10 2.11 -10.76 5.81
N LEU A 11 1.66 -9.75 5.05
CA LEU A 11 0.87 -8.62 5.53
C LEU A 11 -0.31 -8.37 4.57
N PRO A 12 -1.41 -9.12 4.68
CA PRO A 12 -2.59 -8.93 3.84
C PRO A 12 -3.11 -7.49 3.89
N GLY A 13 -3.49 -6.96 2.74
CA GLY A 13 -3.90 -5.57 2.52
C GLY A 13 -2.74 -4.61 2.22
N LEU A 14 -1.48 -5.01 2.38
CA LEU A 14 -0.30 -4.19 2.07
C LEU A 14 0.36 -4.62 0.75
N LEU A 15 1.11 -3.72 0.15
CA LEU A 15 1.83 -3.91 -1.12
C LEU A 15 3.14 -4.66 -0.89
N ALA A 16 3.33 -5.74 -1.63
CA ALA A 16 4.60 -6.44 -1.72
C ALA A 16 5.63 -5.58 -2.49
N LEU A 17 6.91 -5.77 -2.16
CA LEU A 17 7.99 -5.16 -2.92
C LEU A 17 8.10 -5.80 -4.31
N ASP A 18 8.61 -5.03 -5.28
CA ASP A 18 8.94 -5.56 -6.60
C ASP A 18 10.07 -6.60 -6.49
N GLY A 19 10.05 -7.62 -7.36
CA GLY A 19 11.04 -8.71 -7.34
C GLY A 19 12.49 -8.30 -7.61
N SER A 20 12.73 -7.06 -8.08
CA SER A 20 14.06 -6.47 -8.20
C SER A 20 14.54 -5.77 -6.93
N SER A 21 13.73 -5.74 -5.87
CA SER A 21 14.09 -5.14 -4.59
C SER A 21 15.15 -5.96 -3.87
N GLY A 22 16.13 -5.26 -3.29
CA GLY A 22 17.16 -5.87 -2.44
C GLY A 22 16.79 -5.90 -0.95
N ALA A 23 15.73 -5.20 -0.54
CA ALA A 23 15.21 -5.31 0.83
C ALA A 23 14.23 -6.48 0.95
N THR A 24 14.19 -7.11 2.12
CA THR A 24 13.25 -8.20 2.42
C THR A 24 12.67 -8.02 3.83
N GLY A 25 11.52 -8.66 4.08
CA GLY A 25 10.86 -8.62 5.39
C GLY A 25 10.09 -7.33 5.67
N ILE A 26 9.69 -6.59 4.63
CA ILE A 26 8.87 -5.38 4.73
C ILE A 26 7.78 -5.36 3.64
N ALA A 27 6.70 -4.62 3.88
CA ALA A 27 5.66 -4.29 2.92
C ALA A 27 5.29 -2.80 3.00
N ILE A 28 4.60 -2.28 1.98
CA ILE A 28 4.17 -0.87 1.91
C ILE A 28 2.66 -0.77 2.13
N GLY A 29 2.26 -0.03 3.16
CA GLY A 29 0.85 0.28 3.41
C GLY A 29 0.43 1.63 2.84
N LEU A 30 -0.85 1.74 2.53
CA LEU A 30 -1.50 2.98 2.10
C LEU A 30 -2.57 3.36 3.12
N GLU A 31 -2.69 4.65 3.41
CA GLU A 31 -3.70 5.17 4.31
C GLU A 31 -4.14 6.57 3.90
N THR A 32 -5.31 6.99 4.40
CA THR A 32 -5.76 8.37 4.31
C THR A 32 -4.97 9.26 5.28
N PRO A 33 -5.02 10.59 5.13
CA PRO A 33 -4.40 11.50 6.09
C PRO A 33 -4.91 11.34 7.53
N SER A 34 -6.13 10.81 7.71
CA SER A 34 -6.75 10.48 9.00
C SER A 34 -6.37 9.09 9.53
N ALA A 35 -5.31 8.47 8.99
CA ALA A 35 -4.82 7.14 9.36
C ALA A 35 -5.86 6.02 9.18
N GLN A 36 -6.79 6.18 8.22
CA GLN A 36 -7.65 5.08 7.81
C GLN A 36 -6.91 4.23 6.79
N PRO A 37 -6.73 2.93 7.03
CA PRO A 37 -6.03 2.06 6.10
C PRO A 37 -6.80 1.96 4.78
N LEU A 38 -6.06 1.82 3.69
CA LEU A 38 -6.59 1.55 2.35
C LEU A 38 -6.06 0.20 1.89
N PRO A 39 -6.73 -0.90 2.28
CA PRO A 39 -6.29 -2.24 1.91
C PRO A 39 -6.23 -2.39 0.39
N LEU A 40 -5.15 -2.99 -0.10
CA LEU A 40 -5.03 -3.34 -1.50
C LEU A 40 -6.15 -4.27 -1.94
N ASN A 41 -6.46 -4.18 -3.23
CA ASN A 41 -7.43 -5.03 -3.91
C ASN A 41 -8.85 -4.96 -3.30
N GLN A 42 -9.14 -3.97 -2.47
CA GLN A 42 -10.47 -3.70 -1.91
C GLN A 42 -10.96 -2.31 -2.34
N ALA A 43 -12.26 -2.20 -2.57
CA ALA A 43 -12.88 -0.90 -2.82
C ALA A 43 -12.82 -0.07 -1.53
N SER A 44 -12.33 1.16 -1.63
CA SER A 44 -12.45 2.12 -0.54
C SER A 44 -13.81 2.82 -0.62
N ASP A 45 -14.14 3.58 0.44
CA ASP A 45 -15.34 4.41 0.49
C ASP A 45 -15.49 5.30 -0.76
N LYS A 46 -16.75 5.57 -1.14
CA LYS A 46 -17.09 6.48 -2.24
C LYS A 46 -16.49 7.85 -1.92
N LEU A 47 -15.59 8.31 -2.77
CA LEU A 47 -15.09 9.68 -2.70
C LEU A 47 -16.15 10.59 -3.33
N LEU A 48 -16.61 11.58 -2.57
CA LEU A 48 -17.42 12.66 -3.14
C LEU A 48 -16.52 13.53 -4.01
N LEU A 49 -16.71 13.46 -5.33
CA LEU A 49 -16.01 14.34 -6.27
C LEU A 49 -16.47 15.79 -6.03
N GLN A 50 -15.50 16.70 -5.96
CA GLN A 50 -15.80 18.13 -5.87
C GLN A 50 -15.89 18.72 -7.29
N ALA A 51 -16.76 19.72 -7.48
CA ALA A 51 -16.84 20.43 -8.75
C ALA A 51 -15.49 21.10 -9.06
N GLY A 52 -14.90 20.76 -10.21
CA GLY A 52 -13.56 21.21 -10.61
C GLY A 52 -12.48 20.18 -10.27
N SER A 53 -11.40 20.60 -9.62
CA SER A 53 -10.27 19.73 -9.28
C SER A 53 -10.54 18.94 -8.00
N THR A 54 -10.41 17.61 -8.06
CA THR A 54 -10.45 16.74 -6.87
C THR A 54 -9.03 16.37 -6.44
N ASN A 55 -8.65 16.75 -5.23
CA ASN A 55 -7.38 16.34 -4.61
C ASN A 55 -7.63 15.11 -3.73
N ILE A 56 -6.91 14.01 -3.99
CA ILE A 56 -6.94 12.79 -3.18
C ILE A 56 -5.62 12.71 -2.41
N ALA A 57 -5.63 13.23 -1.18
CA ALA A 57 -4.47 13.16 -0.30
C ALA A 57 -4.34 11.75 0.30
N LEU A 58 -3.13 11.19 0.27
CA LEU A 58 -2.81 9.84 0.73
C LEU A 58 -1.45 9.84 1.43
N LYS A 59 -1.24 8.85 2.28
CA LYS A 59 0.06 8.56 2.90
C LYS A 59 0.46 7.12 2.58
N ALA A 60 1.76 6.90 2.51
CA ALA A 60 2.35 5.57 2.44
C ALA A 60 3.29 5.37 3.62
N TYR A 61 3.38 4.12 4.10
CA TYR A 61 4.27 3.75 5.20
C TYR A 61 4.93 2.40 4.93
N VAL A 62 6.09 2.19 5.54
CA VAL A 62 6.80 0.90 5.52
C VAL A 62 6.45 0.13 6.79
N GLN A 63 6.08 -1.13 6.66
CA GLN A 63 5.79 -2.02 7.78
C GLN A 63 6.63 -3.29 7.68
N GLY A 64 7.27 -3.69 8.79
CA GLY A 64 7.99 -4.95 8.87
C GLY A 64 7.04 -6.15 8.95
N GLU A 65 7.39 -7.23 8.25
CA GLU A 65 6.66 -8.49 8.33
C GLU A 65 6.79 -9.09 9.74
N PRO A 66 5.73 -9.73 10.30
CA PRO A 66 5.76 -10.20 11.69
C PRO A 66 6.90 -11.18 11.98
N ASP A 67 7.16 -12.12 11.06
CA ASP A 67 8.24 -13.09 11.19
C ASP A 67 9.63 -12.46 11.00
N ALA A 68 9.76 -11.48 10.11
CA ALA A 68 11.01 -10.75 9.91
C ALA A 68 11.36 -9.92 11.14
N LEU A 69 10.37 -9.30 11.78
CA LEU A 69 10.54 -8.58 13.04
C LEU A 69 10.92 -9.54 14.18
N ARG A 70 10.17 -10.63 14.37
CA ARG A 70 10.43 -11.62 15.42
C ARG A 70 11.83 -12.21 15.33
N ASN A 71 12.27 -12.53 14.11
CA ASN A 71 13.53 -13.21 13.88
C ASN A 71 14.69 -12.26 13.54
N GLN A 72 14.46 -10.94 13.56
CA GLN A 72 15.44 -9.92 13.17
C GLN A 72 16.03 -10.14 11.76
N ARG A 73 15.17 -10.51 10.80
CA ARG A 73 15.53 -10.86 9.41
C ARG A 73 15.10 -9.81 8.38
N ILE A 74 14.92 -8.55 8.79
CA ILE A 74 14.74 -7.47 7.82
C ILE A 74 16.09 -7.21 7.15
N GLU A 75 16.17 -7.47 5.85
CA GLU A 75 17.38 -7.22 5.08
C GLU A 75 17.36 -5.83 4.44
N ARG A 76 18.53 -5.19 4.45
CA ARG A 76 18.70 -3.85 3.90
C ARG A 76 18.96 -3.94 2.40
N GLY A 77 18.32 -3.06 1.65
CA GLY A 77 18.59 -2.84 0.25
C GLY A 77 17.69 -1.76 -0.33
N PRO A 78 17.93 -1.33 -1.57
CA PRO A 78 16.94 -0.52 -2.28
C PRO A 78 15.66 -1.34 -2.45
N PHE A 79 14.51 -0.67 -2.38
CA PHE A 79 13.22 -1.31 -2.64
C PHE A 79 12.32 -0.39 -3.47
N SER A 80 11.45 -1.00 -4.24
CA SER A 80 10.37 -0.35 -4.95
C SER A 80 9.11 -1.19 -4.83
N ALA A 81 7.96 -0.55 -5.03
CA ALA A 81 6.68 -1.23 -5.14
C ALA A 81 5.76 -0.38 -6.01
N VAL A 82 4.89 -1.02 -6.79
CA VAL A 82 3.97 -0.34 -7.72
C VAL A 82 2.54 -0.70 -7.39
N ALA A 83 1.70 0.32 -7.20
CA ALA A 83 0.25 0.19 -7.10
C ALA A 83 -0.44 0.95 -8.25
N THR A 84 -1.56 0.41 -8.69
CA THR A 84 -2.46 1.04 -9.67
C THR A 84 -3.64 1.66 -8.94
N PHE A 85 -3.89 2.94 -9.21
CA PHE A 85 -5.07 3.64 -8.72
C PHE A 85 -6.21 3.55 -9.74
N ASN A 86 -7.34 2.99 -9.32
CA ASN A 86 -8.53 2.81 -10.15
C ASN A 86 -9.65 3.73 -9.66
N LEU A 87 -10.16 4.54 -10.58
CA LEU A 87 -11.29 5.44 -10.36
C LEU A 87 -12.40 5.09 -11.34
N GLU A 88 -13.49 4.54 -10.80
CA GLU A 88 -14.70 4.22 -11.55
C GLU A 88 -15.70 5.39 -11.42
N TYR A 89 -16.34 5.72 -12.54
CA TYR A 89 -17.38 6.75 -12.63
C TYR A 89 -18.71 6.06 -12.93
N GLU A 90 -19.78 6.50 -12.25
CA GLU A 90 -21.17 6.12 -12.53
C GLU A 90 -21.81 7.07 -13.56
#